data_AF-A0A8T4FB83-F1
#
_entry.id   AF-A0A8T4FB83-F1
#
_cell.length_a   1.000
_cell.length_b   1.000
_cell.length_c   1.000
_cell.angle_alpha   90.00
_cell.angle_beta   90.00
_cell.angle_gamma   90.00
#
_symmetry.space_group_name_H-M   'P 1'
#
loop_
_entity.id
_entity.type
_entity.pdbx_description
1 polymer ?
#
loop_
_entity_poly.entity_id
_entity_poly.type
_entity_poly.pdbx_seq_one_letter_code
_entity_poly.pdbx_strand_id
1 'polypeptide(L)'
;MTTESRSHQVTTREIATANGVSIRTAQRWCQQGKLSAVKMAGRWVVTVPVDLTGYSLLQMDKASELIEQGGLVATTRPGVWTAVSSDGTTTYLVMAGTCTCPAGQRGRDCYHRAAVAIVSAARRAA
;
A
#
# COMPACT_ATOMS: atom_id res chain seq x y z
N MET A 1 -20.11 13.59 -11.99
CA MET A 1 -19.76 12.41 -11.17
C MET A 1 -18.45 12.73 -10.47
N THR A 2 -18.53 13.34 -9.30
CA THR A 2 -17.37 13.70 -8.47
C THR A 2 -16.75 12.41 -7.95
N THR A 3 -15.59 12.04 -8.48
CA THR A 3 -14.74 11.02 -7.89
C THR A 3 -14.38 11.50 -6.49
N GLU A 4 -15.06 10.99 -5.46
CA GLU A 4 -14.60 11.18 -4.09
C GLU A 4 -13.21 10.58 -4.05
N SER A 5 -12.19 11.44 -4.01
CA SER A 5 -10.81 11.06 -3.79
C SER A 5 -10.74 10.41 -2.41
N ARG A 6 -10.98 9.10 -2.36
CA ARG A 6 -10.87 8.32 -1.13
C ARG A 6 -9.41 8.27 -0.73
N SER A 7 -9.19 8.42 0.55
CA SER A 7 -7.85 8.56 1.11
C SER A 7 -7.59 7.46 2.13
N HIS A 8 -6.39 6.89 2.09
CA HIS A 8 -5.91 5.94 3.08
C HIS A 8 -4.80 6.59 3.92
N GLN A 9 -4.78 6.29 5.21
CA GLN A 9 -3.75 6.77 6.11
C GLN A 9 -2.59 5.77 6.12
N VAL A 10 -1.39 6.26 5.80
CA VAL A 10 -0.15 5.50 5.86
C VAL A 10 0.82 6.19 6.80
N THR A 11 1.69 5.42 7.40
CA THR A 11 2.71 5.89 8.34
C THR A 11 4.00 6.24 7.60
N THR A 12 4.88 7.02 8.24
CA THR A 12 6.20 7.32 7.64
C THR A 12 7.06 6.08 7.41
N ARG A 13 6.81 4.97 8.12
CA ARG A 13 7.49 3.70 7.86
C ARG A 13 7.05 3.13 6.52
N GLU A 14 5.76 3.10 6.25
CA GLU A 14 5.22 2.59 4.98
C GLU A 14 5.66 3.47 3.81
N ILE A 15 5.66 4.81 3.97
CA ILE A 15 6.23 5.73 2.96
C ILE A 15 7.71 5.41 2.71
N ALA A 16 8.49 5.19 3.76
CA ALA A 16 9.91 4.89 3.65
C ALA A 16 10.14 3.57 2.90
N THR A 17 9.45 2.50 3.29
CA THR A 17 9.50 1.19 2.62
C THR A 17 9.06 1.29 1.17
N ALA A 18 7.95 1.99 0.90
CA ALA A 18 7.42 2.17 -0.44
C ALA A 18 8.46 2.84 -1.35
N ASN A 19 9.12 3.88 -0.88
CA ASN A 19 10.07 4.66 -1.67
C ASN A 19 11.52 4.16 -1.60
N GLY A 20 11.81 3.11 -0.82
CA GLY A 20 13.18 2.61 -0.63
C GLY A 20 14.10 3.62 0.06
N VAL A 21 13.56 4.48 0.94
CA VAL A 21 14.30 5.53 1.65
C VAL A 21 14.35 5.27 3.16
N SER A 22 15.20 6.00 3.88
CA SER A 22 15.22 5.93 5.34
C SER A 22 13.99 6.59 5.97
N ILE A 23 13.57 6.11 7.15
CA ILE A 23 12.45 6.71 7.92
C ILE A 23 12.69 8.19 8.20
N ARG A 24 13.94 8.61 8.47
CA ARG A 24 14.29 10.04 8.66
C ARG A 24 14.01 10.87 7.41
N THR A 25 14.25 10.32 6.23
CA THR A 25 13.97 11.00 4.95
C THR A 25 12.47 11.20 4.77
N ALA A 26 11.67 10.16 5.02
CA ALA A 26 10.21 10.26 4.99
C ALA A 26 9.67 11.27 6.02
N GLN A 27 10.22 11.29 7.24
CA GLN A 27 9.88 12.29 8.26
C GLN A 27 10.25 13.71 7.83
N ARG A 28 11.40 13.90 7.16
CA ARG A 28 11.81 15.20 6.60
C ARG A 28 10.84 15.66 5.52
N TRP A 29 10.34 14.78 4.65
CA TRP A 29 9.32 15.13 3.67
C TRP A 29 8.02 15.61 4.32
N CYS A 30 7.60 14.98 5.43
CA CYS A 30 6.45 15.43 6.21
C CYS A 30 6.69 16.82 6.82
N GLN A 31 7.86 17.04 7.43
CA GLN A 31 8.22 18.36 8.01
C GLN A 31 8.30 19.48 6.96
N GLN A 32 8.75 19.15 5.76
CA GLN A 32 8.86 20.09 4.64
C GLN A 32 7.52 20.35 3.93
N GLY A 33 6.42 19.69 4.33
CA GLY A 33 5.12 19.83 3.68
C GLY A 33 5.04 19.22 2.28
N LYS A 34 5.97 18.33 1.91
CA LYS A 34 5.95 17.62 0.62
C LYS A 34 4.88 16.52 0.58
N LEU A 35 4.50 16.02 1.74
CA LEU A 35 3.47 15.00 1.93
C LEU A 35 2.27 15.62 2.64
N SER A 36 1.07 15.22 2.25
CA SER A 36 -0.16 15.57 2.98
C SER A 36 -0.20 14.81 4.30
N ALA A 37 0.51 15.31 5.31
CA ALA A 37 0.76 14.64 6.57
C ALA A 37 0.29 15.46 7.78
N VAL A 38 -0.26 14.79 8.78
CA VAL A 38 -0.61 15.35 10.09
C VAL A 38 0.15 14.61 11.18
N LYS A 39 0.40 15.30 12.31
CA LYS A 39 1.06 14.69 13.46
C LYS A 39 0.02 14.26 14.49
N MET A 40 -0.13 12.96 14.72
CA MET A 40 -1.07 12.39 15.68
C MET A 40 -0.31 11.61 16.76
N ALA A 41 -0.51 11.97 18.04
CA ALA A 41 0.15 11.33 19.18
C ALA A 41 1.70 11.20 19.02
N GLY A 42 2.35 12.22 18.44
CA GLY A 42 3.80 12.22 18.20
C GLY A 42 4.26 11.48 16.94
N ARG A 43 3.38 10.76 16.23
CA ARG A 43 3.68 10.06 14.97
C ARG A 43 3.12 10.83 13.77
N TRP A 44 3.84 10.77 12.65
CA TRP A 44 3.37 11.30 11.37
C TRP A 44 2.42 10.31 10.69
N VAL A 45 1.24 10.81 10.32
CA VAL A 45 0.21 10.10 9.56
C VAL A 45 0.05 10.82 8.23
N VAL A 46 0.36 10.13 7.13
CA VAL A 46 0.29 10.65 5.76
C VAL A 46 -1.01 10.17 5.13
N THR A 47 -1.73 11.09 4.49
CA THR A 47 -2.98 10.79 3.80
C THR A 47 -2.66 10.64 2.31
N VAL A 48 -2.88 9.44 1.76
CA VAL A 48 -2.64 9.15 0.34
C VAL A 48 -3.96 8.91 -0.39
N PRO A 49 -4.17 9.48 -1.58
CA PRO A 49 -5.38 9.20 -2.36
C PRO A 49 -5.31 7.78 -2.95
N VAL A 50 -6.25 6.93 -2.55
CA VAL A 50 -6.44 5.57 -3.07
C VAL A 50 -7.90 5.15 -2.95
N ASP A 51 -8.45 4.64 -4.05
CA ASP A 51 -9.79 4.06 -4.04
C ASP A 51 -9.77 2.63 -3.53
N LEU A 52 -10.43 2.41 -2.39
CA LEU A 52 -10.60 1.11 -1.76
C LEU A 52 -12.09 0.71 -1.60
N THR A 53 -13.01 1.39 -2.32
CA THR A 53 -14.47 1.14 -2.33
C THR A 53 -14.86 -0.34 -2.37
N GLY A 54 -14.18 -1.13 -3.22
CA GLY A 54 -14.50 -2.53 -3.49
C GLY A 54 -13.97 -3.53 -2.47
N TYR A 55 -13.20 -3.08 -1.47
CA TYR A 55 -12.60 -3.96 -0.48
C TYR A 55 -13.38 -3.95 0.83
N SER A 56 -13.57 -5.14 1.41
CA SER A 56 -14.10 -5.26 2.77
C SER A 56 -13.07 -4.79 3.80
N LEU A 57 -13.54 -4.41 4.99
CA LEU A 57 -12.66 -4.02 6.10
C LEU A 57 -11.61 -5.09 6.41
N LEU A 58 -12.02 -6.37 6.41
CA LEU A 58 -11.10 -7.49 6.61
C LEU A 58 -10.03 -7.58 5.51
N GLN A 59 -10.38 -7.27 4.26
CA GLN A 59 -9.40 -7.23 3.16
C GLN A 59 -8.42 -6.05 3.33
N MET A 60 -8.90 -4.92 3.83
CA MET A 60 -8.05 -3.77 4.13
C MET A 60 -7.11 -4.08 5.29
N ASP A 61 -7.59 -4.69 6.37
CA ASP A 61 -6.76 -5.08 7.52
C ASP A 61 -5.68 -6.08 7.10
N LYS A 62 -6.04 -7.09 6.29
CA LYS A 62 -5.08 -8.05 5.73
C LYS A 62 -4.08 -7.40 4.78
N ALA A 63 -4.49 -6.39 4.03
CA ALA A 63 -3.58 -5.63 3.16
C ALA A 63 -2.56 -4.84 3.98
N SER A 64 -3.02 -4.16 5.04
CA SER A 64 -2.14 -3.46 5.98
C SER A 64 -1.17 -4.42 6.66
N GLU A 65 -1.66 -5.55 7.19
CA GLU A 65 -0.83 -6.60 7.80
C GLU A 65 0.28 -7.07 6.84
N LEU A 66 -0.08 -7.34 5.57
CA LEU A 66 0.88 -7.77 4.55
C LEU A 66 1.98 -6.73 4.32
N ILE A 67 1.62 -5.44 4.28
CA ILE A 67 2.57 -4.33 4.10
C ILE A 67 3.48 -4.21 5.33
N GLU A 68 2.91 -4.26 6.53
CA GLU A 68 3.64 -4.13 7.79
C GLU A 68 4.67 -5.24 8.00
N GLN A 69 4.32 -6.47 7.60
CA GLN A 69 5.21 -7.63 7.68
C GLN A 69 6.24 -7.68 6.53
N GLY A 70 6.18 -6.75 5.57
CA GLY A 70 7.08 -6.76 4.42
C GLY A 70 6.80 -7.89 3.42
N GLY A 71 5.59 -8.46 3.45
CA GLY A 71 5.14 -9.54 2.57
C GLY A 71 4.84 -9.09 1.14
N LEU A 72 5.09 -7.82 0.79
CA LEU A 72 4.92 -7.27 -0.55
C LEU A 72 6.23 -6.64 -1.03
N VAL A 73 6.80 -7.17 -2.12
CA VAL A 73 8.09 -6.74 -2.66
C VAL A 73 7.94 -6.33 -4.12
N ALA A 74 8.54 -5.20 -4.50
CA ALA A 74 8.56 -4.78 -5.89
C ALA A 74 9.49 -5.67 -6.71
N THR A 75 9.05 -6.09 -7.89
CA THR A 75 9.92 -6.80 -8.83
C THR A 75 10.75 -5.80 -9.65
N THR A 76 11.63 -6.32 -10.50
CA THR A 76 12.37 -5.52 -11.49
C THR A 76 11.47 -4.90 -12.55
N ARG A 77 10.25 -5.43 -12.73
CA ARG A 77 9.27 -4.92 -13.72
C ARG A 77 8.38 -3.85 -13.07
N PRO A 78 8.32 -2.63 -13.64
CA PRO A 78 7.48 -1.57 -13.11
C PRO A 78 6.02 -2.00 -13.02
N GLY A 79 5.37 -1.71 -11.88
CA GLY A 79 3.97 -2.04 -11.65
C GLY A 79 3.68 -3.51 -11.32
N VAL A 80 4.70 -4.37 -11.30
CA VAL A 80 4.58 -5.78 -10.93
C VAL A 80 5.21 -6.02 -9.55
N TRP A 81 4.44 -6.66 -8.68
CA TRP A 81 4.80 -6.93 -7.29
C TRP A 81 4.71 -8.43 -7.02
N THR A 82 5.51 -8.88 -6.06
CA THR A 82 5.41 -10.22 -5.50
C THR A 82 4.84 -10.09 -4.09
N ALA A 83 3.72 -10.77 -3.84
CA ALA A 83 3.12 -10.88 -2.52
C ALA A 83 3.31 -12.29 -1.97
N VAL A 84 3.59 -12.40 -0.68
CA VAL A 84 3.64 -13.67 0.05
C VAL A 84 2.24 -14.00 0.57
N SER A 85 1.85 -15.28 0.51
CA SER A 85 0.61 -15.78 1.10
C SER A 85 0.61 -15.63 2.62
N SER A 86 -0.58 -15.63 3.23
CA SER A 86 -0.72 -15.49 4.68
C SER A 86 -0.07 -16.61 5.51
N ASP A 87 0.14 -17.78 4.92
CA ASP A 87 0.85 -18.92 5.53
C ASP A 87 2.36 -18.91 5.24
N GLY A 88 2.86 -17.93 4.46
CA GLY A 88 4.28 -17.80 4.12
C GLY A 88 4.80 -18.79 3.07
N THR A 89 3.96 -19.69 2.55
CA THR A 89 4.43 -20.82 1.72
C THR A 89 4.47 -20.52 0.22
N THR A 90 3.63 -19.58 -0.23
CA THR A 90 3.38 -19.32 -1.65
C THR A 90 3.61 -17.86 -1.97
N THR A 91 4.05 -17.57 -3.19
CA THR A 91 4.13 -16.19 -3.69
C THR A 91 3.19 -16.00 -4.87
N TYR A 92 2.65 -14.79 -4.98
CA TYR A 92 1.73 -14.38 -6.04
C TYR A 92 2.28 -13.15 -6.75
N LEU A 93 2.12 -13.11 -8.07
CA LEU A 93 2.36 -11.90 -8.84
C LEU A 93 1.12 -11.03 -8.78
N VAL A 94 1.34 -9.76 -8.49
CA VAL A 94 0.28 -8.79 -8.25
C VAL A 94 0.55 -7.53 -9.06
N MET A 95 -0.47 -7.11 -9.79
CA MET A 95 -0.55 -5.86 -10.54
C MET A 95 -1.83 -5.13 -10.12
N ALA A 96 -1.98 -3.87 -10.50
CA ALA A 96 -3.17 -3.09 -10.13
C ALA A 96 -4.50 -3.77 -10.56
N GLY A 97 -4.51 -4.34 -11.76
CA GLY A 97 -5.70 -4.99 -12.34
C GLY A 97 -5.81 -6.49 -12.11
N THR A 98 -4.73 -7.18 -11.71
CA THR A 98 -4.71 -8.65 -11.70
C THR A 98 -3.80 -9.21 -10.62
N CYS A 99 -4.14 -10.39 -10.12
CA CYS A 99 -3.37 -11.09 -9.11
C CYS A 99 -3.41 -12.59 -9.40
N THR A 100 -2.27 -13.28 -9.29
CA THR A 100 -2.20 -14.73 -9.51
C THR A 100 -2.64 -15.55 -8.30
N CYS A 101 -3.15 -14.93 -7.23
CA CYS A 101 -3.76 -15.66 -6.11
C CYS A 101 -5.10 -16.32 -6.52
N PRO A 102 -5.59 -17.32 -5.77
CA PRO A 102 -6.85 -18.01 -6.11
C PRO A 102 -8.06 -17.08 -6.28
N ALA A 103 -8.15 -15.99 -5.51
CA ALA A 103 -9.23 -15.01 -5.65
C ALA A 103 -9.08 -14.18 -6.94
N GLY A 104 -7.86 -13.71 -7.22
CA GLY A 104 -7.57 -12.90 -8.42
C GLY A 104 -7.73 -13.68 -9.72
N GLN A 105 -7.34 -14.96 -9.73
CA GLN A 105 -7.58 -15.86 -10.88
C GLN A 105 -9.08 -16.06 -11.17
N ARG A 106 -9.94 -15.91 -10.15
CA ARG A 106 -11.41 -15.95 -10.28
C ARG A 106 -12.02 -14.57 -10.59
N GLY A 107 -11.20 -13.57 -10.90
CA GLY A 107 -11.65 -12.20 -11.18
C GLY A 107 -12.21 -11.46 -9.96
N ARG A 108 -11.92 -11.92 -8.74
CA ARG A 108 -12.37 -11.28 -7.50
C ARG A 108 -11.32 -10.33 -6.95
N ASP A 109 -11.78 -9.29 -6.25
CA ASP A 109 -10.91 -8.43 -5.48
C ASP A 109 -10.28 -9.19 -4.31
N CYS A 110 -9.00 -8.93 -4.07
CA CYS A 110 -8.20 -9.60 -3.06
C CYS A 110 -7.33 -8.60 -2.31
N TYR A 111 -6.99 -8.91 -1.05
CA TYR A 111 -6.19 -8.02 -0.20
C TYR A 111 -4.80 -7.74 -0.79
N HIS A 112 -4.26 -8.63 -1.61
CA HIS A 112 -3.01 -8.39 -2.34
C HIS A 112 -3.11 -7.18 -3.29
N ARG A 113 -4.22 -7.05 -4.04
CA ARG A 113 -4.46 -5.91 -4.93
C ARG A 113 -4.68 -4.62 -4.15
N ALA A 114 -5.38 -4.70 -3.02
CA ALA A 114 -5.52 -3.57 -2.10
C ALA A 114 -4.15 -3.10 -1.59
N ALA A 115 -3.29 -4.03 -1.17
CA ALA A 115 -1.94 -3.73 -0.70
C ALA A 115 -1.10 -3.04 -1.79
N VAL A 116 -1.14 -3.56 -3.03
CA VAL A 116 -0.48 -2.92 -4.17
C VAL A 116 -1.03 -1.52 -4.45
N ALA A 117 -2.34 -1.32 -4.35
CA ALA A 117 -2.96 -0.01 -4.54
C ALA A 117 -2.45 1.01 -3.50
N ILE A 118 -2.42 0.61 -2.22
CA ILE A 118 -1.92 1.42 -1.10
C ILE A 118 -0.44 1.78 -1.31
N VAL A 119 0.43 0.79 -1.52
CA VAL A 119 1.88 1.03 -1.66
C VAL A 119 2.18 1.84 -2.92
N SER A 120 1.45 1.60 -4.02
CA SER A 120 1.62 2.38 -5.24
C SER A 120 1.18 3.84 -5.04
N ALA A 121 0.13 4.10 -4.26
CA ALA A 121 -0.25 5.46 -3.89
C ALA A 121 0.80 6.13 -3.00
N ALA A 122 1.34 5.40 -2.02
CA ALA A 122 2.43 5.86 -1.17
C ALA A 122 3.71 6.22 -1.95
N ARG A 123 4.04 5.48 -3.01
CA ARG A 123 5.16 5.80 -3.91
C ARG A 123 4.94 7.09 -4.71
N ARG A 124 3.71 7.35 -5.13
CA ARG A 124 3.38 8.55 -5.93
C ARG A 124 3.25 9.81 -5.08
N ALA A 125 3.04 9.67 -3.77
CA ALA A 125 2.87 10.79 -2.87
C ALA A 125 4.18 11.53 -2.57
N ALA A 126 5.33 10.84 -2.68
CA ALA A 126 6.66 11.38 -2.42
C ALA A 126 7.31 11.98 -3.68
#